data_AF-A7RKG3-F1
#
_entry.id   AF-A7RKG3-F1
#
_cell.length_a   1.000
_cell.length_b   1.000
_cell.length_c   1.000
_cell.angle_alpha   90.00
_cell.angle_beta   90.00
_cell.angle_gamma   90.00
#
_symmetry.space_group_name_H-M   'P 1'
#
loop_
_entity.id
_entity.type
_entity.pdbx_description
1 polymer ?
#
loop_
_entity_poly.entity_id
_entity_poly.type
_entity_poly.pdbx_seq_one_letter_code
_entity_poly.pdbx_strand_id
1 'polypeptide(L)'
;YDSGPNHEPCLVNGRKAHWAVISGSIWGTWDHIYLLVKQSKSRHTAVWSLNALEKSNCNLFEFGRKKGESINNFVLPEGGLREGLNGKLVFLTNKK
;
A
#
# COMPACT_ATOMS: atom_id res chain seq x y z
N TYR A 1 0.80 -1.02 -0.45
CA TYR A 1 0.04 -2.12 0.19
C TYR A 1 -0.09 -3.28 -0.78
N ASP A 2 -0.25 -4.50 -0.29
CA ASP A 2 -0.52 -5.69 -1.10
C ASP A 2 -2.02 -5.80 -1.44
N SER A 3 -2.36 -5.81 -2.73
CA SER A 3 -3.76 -5.88 -3.19
C SER A 3 -4.26 -7.32 -3.33
N GLY A 4 -5.30 -7.65 -2.57
CA GLY A 4 -6.09 -8.87 -2.74
C GLY A 4 -6.97 -8.86 -4.00
N PRO A 5 -7.67 -9.98 -4.29
CA PRO A 5 -8.58 -10.09 -5.44
C PRO A 5 -9.73 -9.07 -5.44
N ASN A 6 -10.22 -8.70 -4.26
CA ASN A 6 -11.23 -7.67 -4.02
C ASN A 6 -10.62 -6.27 -3.78
N HIS A 7 -9.32 -6.12 -4.09
CA HIS A 7 -8.52 -4.92 -3.84
C HIS A 7 -8.27 -4.56 -2.38
N GLU A 8 -8.74 -5.35 -1.43
CA GLU A 8 -8.48 -5.14 -0.01
C GLU A 8 -7.01 -5.40 0.35
N PRO A 9 -6.53 -4.84 1.46
CA PRO A 9 -5.20 -5.13 1.97
C PRO A 9 -5.05 -6.61 2.30
N CYS A 10 -4.00 -7.24 1.76
CA CYS A 10 -3.63 -8.60 2.07
C CYS A 10 -2.13 -8.71 2.38
N LEU A 11 -1.63 -9.93 2.57
CA LEU A 11 -0.24 -10.21 2.93
C LEU A 11 0.36 -11.22 1.93
N VAL A 12 0.85 -10.75 0.78
CA VAL A 12 1.39 -11.58 -0.32
C VAL A 12 2.81 -11.19 -0.74
N ASN A 13 3.59 -10.79 0.26
CA ASN A 13 5.00 -10.41 0.23
C ASN A 13 5.36 -9.26 -0.72
N GLY A 14 4.45 -8.36 -1.09
CA GLY A 14 4.74 -7.30 -2.06
C GLY A 14 4.46 -7.69 -3.50
N ARG A 15 4.16 -8.97 -3.79
CA ARG A 15 4.03 -9.48 -5.17
C ARG A 15 2.86 -8.87 -5.94
N LYS A 16 1.89 -8.31 -5.22
CA LYS A 16 0.75 -7.57 -5.77
C LYS A 16 0.68 -6.17 -5.16
N ALA A 17 1.83 -5.56 -4.90
CA ALA A 17 1.88 -4.24 -4.33
C ALA A 17 1.22 -3.19 -5.24
N HIS A 18 0.39 -2.35 -4.64
CA HIS A 18 -0.27 -1.21 -5.26
C HIS A 18 -0.14 0.03 -4.36
N TRP A 19 -0.29 1.19 -4.98
CA TRP A 19 -0.47 2.45 -4.26
C TRP A 19 -1.94 2.60 -3.85
N ALA A 20 -2.12 3.29 -2.73
CA ALA A 20 -3.41 3.66 -2.19
C ALA A 20 -3.31 5.12 -1.71
N VAL A 21 -4.35 5.90 -1.95
CA VAL A 21 -4.48 7.27 -1.46
C VAL A 21 -5.54 7.28 -0.37
N ILE A 22 -5.14 7.75 0.81
CA ILE A 22 -6.02 7.95 1.95
C ILE A 22 -6.58 9.37 1.84
N SER A 23 -7.91 9.51 1.81
CA SER A 23 -8.58 10.80 1.69
C SER A 23 -9.36 11.21 2.94
N GLY A 24 -9.40 10.35 3.96
CA GLY A 24 -10.12 10.60 5.20
C GLY A 24 -10.08 9.40 6.13
N SER A 25 -10.56 9.60 7.35
CA SER A 25 -10.66 8.57 8.37
C SER A 25 -12.01 8.60 9.07
N ILE A 26 -12.49 7.44 9.49
CA ILE A 26 -13.66 7.25 10.33
C ILE A 26 -13.15 6.70 11.66
N TRP A 27 -13.51 7.36 12.75
CA TRP A 27 -13.32 6.81 14.10
C TRP A 27 -14.54 5.99 14.48
N GLY A 28 -14.30 4.70 14.75
CA GLY A 28 -15.29 3.77 15.26
C GLY A 28 -15.22 3.64 16.77
N THR A 29 -16.09 2.78 17.30
CA THR A 29 -16.03 2.35 18.71
C THR A 29 -14.77 1.52 18.99
N TRP A 30 -14.34 1.45 20.25
CA TRP A 30 -13.17 0.65 20.68
C TRP A 30 -11.86 1.07 20.00
N ASP A 31 -11.69 2.37 19.74
CA ASP A 31 -10.49 2.95 19.12
C ASP A 31 -10.13 2.36 17.75
N HIS A 32 -11.12 1.80 17.04
CA HIS A 32 -10.92 1.32 15.68
C HIS A 32 -10.94 2.48 14.68
N ILE A 33 -9.82 2.67 13.98
CA ILE A 33 -9.71 3.63 12.89
C ILE A 33 -9.91 2.92 11.55
N TYR A 34 -10.84 3.44 10.76
CA TYR A 34 -11.04 3.07 9.38
C TYR A 34 -10.60 4.21 8.47
N LEU A 35 -10.12 3.88 7.29
CA LEU A 35 -9.61 4.81 6.30
C LEU A 35 -10.50 4.79 5.07
N LEU A 36 -10.80 5.97 4.53
CA LEU A 36 -11.39 6.14 3.21
C LEU A 36 -10.26 6.11 2.19
N VAL A 37 -10.25 5.08 1.35
CA VAL A 37 -9.11 4.78 0.49
C VAL A 37 -9.52 4.64 -0.97
N LYS A 38 -8.74 5.23 -1.87
CA LYS A 38 -8.77 4.96 -3.31
C LYS A 38 -7.52 4.23 -3.76
N GLN A 39 -7.67 3.28 -4.67
CA GLN A 39 -6.56 2.49 -5.21
C GLN A 39 -6.63 2.45 -6.73
N SER A 40 -5.49 2.17 -7.38
CA SER A 40 -5.27 2.42 -8.81
C SER A 40 -6.10 1.57 -9.80
N LYS A 41 -6.74 0.50 -9.33
CA LYS A 41 -7.47 -0.50 -10.11
C LYS A 41 -8.99 -0.47 -9.88
N SER A 42 -9.51 0.45 -9.07
CA SER A 42 -10.95 0.59 -8.81
C SER A 42 -11.38 2.05 -8.84
N ARG A 43 -12.61 2.29 -9.29
CA ARG A 43 -13.25 3.61 -9.25
C ARG A 43 -13.95 3.88 -7.91
N HIS A 44 -14.13 2.84 -7.09
CA HIS A 44 -14.87 2.93 -5.83
C HIS A 44 -13.94 3.32 -4.69
N THR A 45 -14.45 4.17 -3.79
CA THR A 45 -13.82 4.42 -2.50
C THR A 45 -14.06 3.20 -1.61
N ALA A 46 -13.00 2.64 -1.06
CA ALA A 46 -13.07 1.54 -0.11
C ALA A 46 -12.93 2.06 1.33
N VAL A 47 -13.41 1.27 2.28
CA VAL A 47 -13.23 1.52 3.72
C VAL A 47 -12.40 0.38 4.27
N TRP A 48 -11.18 0.68 4.74
CA TRP A 48 -10.25 -0.33 5.26
C TRP A 48 -9.84 -0.02 6.69
N SER A 49 -9.62 -1.06 7.49
CA SER A 49 -8.99 -0.89 8.81
C SER A 49 -7.58 -0.33 8.66
N LEU A 50 -7.23 0.66 9.50
CA LEU A 50 -5.86 1.18 9.59
C LEU A 50 -4.85 0.04 9.83
N ASN A 51 -5.14 -0.87 10.76
CA ASN A 51 -4.26 -1.98 11.12
C ASN A 51 -4.05 -2.95 9.94
N ALA A 52 -5.12 -3.28 9.20
CA ALA A 52 -5.00 -4.15 8.03
C ALA A 52 -4.16 -3.50 6.93
N LEU A 53 -4.38 -2.20 6.67
CA LEU A 53 -3.62 -1.47 5.66
C LEU A 53 -2.14 -1.32 6.05
N GLU A 54 -1.86 -0.99 7.32
CA GLU A 54 -0.50 -0.88 7.86
C GLU A 54 0.26 -2.19 7.71
N LYS A 55 -0.31 -3.31 8.19
CA LYS A 55 0.30 -4.64 8.04
C LYS A 55 0.61 -4.97 6.59
N SER A 56 -0.33 -4.68 5.69
CA SER A 56 -0.15 -4.87 4.25
C SER A 56 0.92 -3.95 3.66
N ASN A 57 1.06 -2.73 4.16
CA ASN A 57 2.11 -1.80 3.75
C ASN A 57 3.51 -2.26 4.23
N CYS A 58 3.57 -2.87 5.41
CA CYS A 58 4.77 -3.49 5.98
C CYS A 58 5.12 -4.84 5.34
N ASN A 59 4.34 -5.31 4.37
CA ASN A 59 4.50 -6.62 3.77
C ASN A 59 5.24 -6.61 2.41
N LEU A 60 5.80 -5.47 2.01
CA LEU A 60 6.58 -5.33 0.77
C LEU A 60 7.98 -5.95 0.94
N PHE A 61 8.12 -7.24 0.63
CA PHE A 61 9.38 -7.98 0.76
C PHE A 61 10.00 -8.38 -0.58
N GLU A 62 9.17 -8.53 -1.61
CA GLU A 62 9.52 -9.05 -2.92
C GLU A 62 8.94 -8.17 -4.02
N PHE A 63 9.51 -8.29 -5.22
CA PHE A 63 8.99 -7.65 -6.43
C PHE A 63 7.89 -8.50 -7.07
N GLY A 64 6.79 -7.87 -7.47
CA GLY A 64 5.82 -8.46 -8.38
C GLY A 64 6.35 -8.50 -9.82
N ARG A 65 7.32 -9.38 -10.11
CA ARG A 65 7.94 -9.50 -11.44
C ARG A 65 7.16 -10.45 -12.34
N LYS A 66 7.08 -10.11 -13.63
CA LYS A 66 6.75 -11.10 -14.66
C LYS A 66 7.93 -12.06 -14.86
N LYS A 67 7.65 -13.31 -15.25
CA LYS A 67 8.70 -14.31 -15.49
C LYS A 67 9.70 -13.78 -16.54
N GLY A 68 10.98 -13.70 -16.16
CA GLY A 68 12.06 -13.20 -17.03
C GLY A 68 12.29 -11.68 -17.01
N GLU A 69 11.48 -10.90 -16.29
CA GLU A 69 11.68 -9.46 -16.16
C GLU A 69 12.90 -9.16 -15.29
N SER A 70 13.83 -8.30 -15.72
CA SER A 70 15.04 -7.95 -14.96
C SER A 70 14.73 -7.01 -13.78
N ILE A 71 15.52 -7.11 -12.70
CA ILE A 71 15.43 -6.18 -11.56
C ILE A 71 15.84 -4.75 -11.95
N ASN A 72 16.69 -4.60 -12.98
CA ASN A 72 17.19 -3.31 -13.45
C ASN A 72 16.08 -2.44 -14.08
N ASN A 73 14.89 -2.99 -14.28
CA ASN A 73 13.72 -2.25 -14.76
C ASN A 73 13.04 -1.43 -13.65
N PHE A 74 13.46 -1.59 -12.40
CA PHE A 74 12.88 -0.88 -11.26
C PHE A 74 13.83 0.21 -10.75
N VAL A 75 13.29 1.39 -10.50
CA VAL A 75 13.98 2.43 -9.74
C VAL A 75 13.76 2.16 -8.27
N LEU A 76 14.84 1.94 -7.54
CA LEU A 76 14.81 1.69 -6.10
C LEU A 76 15.38 2.89 -5.34
N PRO A 77 14.76 3.29 -4.22
CA PRO A 77 15.39 4.21 -3.29
C PRO A 77 16.58 3.53 -2.60
N GLU A 78 17.38 4.34 -1.92
CA GLU A 78 18.40 3.86 -0.99
C GLU A 78 17.79 2.87 0.02
N GLY A 79 18.51 1.78 0.32
CA GLY A 79 18.02 0.69 1.17
C GLY A 79 16.96 -0.24 0.52
N GLY A 80 16.67 -0.06 -0.78
CA GLY A 80 15.85 -0.96 -1.59
C GLY A 80 14.40 -1.04 -1.13
N LEU A 81 13.77 -2.21 -1.30
CA LEU A 81 12.37 -2.42 -0.91
C LEU A 81 12.16 -2.28 0.60
N ARG A 82 13.06 -2.86 1.41
CA ARG A 82 12.84 -3.02 2.85
C ARG A 82 13.00 -1.70 3.59
N GLU A 83 14.08 -0.99 3.39
CA GLU A 83 14.32 0.24 4.17
C GLU A 83 13.70 1.46 3.49
N GLY A 84 13.67 1.46 2.16
CA GLY A 84 13.25 2.62 1.38
C GLY A 84 11.76 2.68 1.04
N LEU A 85 11.02 1.56 1.03
CA LEU A 85 9.60 1.54 0.62
C LEU A 85 8.65 0.84 1.61
N ASN A 86 9.07 -0.26 2.23
CA ASN A 86 8.26 -1.04 3.15
C ASN A 86 7.83 -0.17 4.35
N GLY A 87 6.53 -0.18 4.66
CA GLY A 87 5.97 0.59 5.77
C GLY A 87 6.03 2.12 5.57
N LYS A 88 6.46 2.62 4.41
CA LYS A 88 6.52 4.07 4.16
C LYS A 88 5.18 4.61 3.69
N LEU A 89 4.95 5.89 3.97
CA LEU A 89 3.83 6.67 3.46
C LEU A 89 4.36 8.00 2.94
N VAL A 90 3.70 8.55 1.92
CA VAL A 90 4.01 9.87 1.39
C VAL A 90 2.86 10.79 1.76
N PHE A 91 3.17 11.89 2.45
CA PHE A 91 2.19 12.92 2.76
C PHE A 91 2.19 13.95 1.64
N LEU A 92 1.07 14.03 0.91
CA LEU A 92 0.89 15.01 -0.15
C LEU A 92 0.48 16.34 0.46
N THR A 93 1.30 17.36 0.23
CA THR A 93 1.01 18.74 0.63
C THR A 93 1.04 19.63 -0.61
N ASN A 94 0.18 20.64 -0.65
CA ASN A 94 0.43 21.73 -1.56
C ASN A 94 1.68 22.45 -1.07
N LYS A 95 2.68 22.59 -1.95
CA LYS A 95 3.77 23.53 -1.70
C LYS A 95 3.12 24.90 -1.48
N LYS A 96 3.38 25.50 -0.32
CA LYS A 96 3.04 26.90 -0.05
C LYS A 96 3.81 27.80 -1.00
#